data_AF-A0A1A8DJ61-F1
#
_entry.id   AF-A0A1A8DJ61-F1
#
_cell.length_a   1.000
_cell.length_b   1.000
_cell.length_c   1.000
_cell.angle_alpha   90.00
_cell.angle_beta   90.00
_cell.angle_gamma   90.00
#
_symmetry.space_group_name_H-M   'P 1'
#
loop_
_entity.id
_entity.type
_entity.pdbx_description
1 polymer ?
#
loop_
_entity_poly.entity_id
_entity_poly.type
_entity_poly.pdbx_seq_one_letter_code
_entity_poly.pdbx_strand_id
1 'polypeptide(L)'
;MLTGLEQLQSWFTVTAQSLFQMKRQLDKLGELVVKVTYESDPIPLQKPHLEERVKYLIYHLIKSSFVVEKQPCMPTHPQKPLIIKTGVQFTTKVRLLVKLPEVDYQLKVKTTFDKDLPPGRVSRQFFILTNNTKVMDIEDYSNGWTQLSEVLSWQFSTFAGQGLNKDQLSMLGEKLLGQLASCSDCQVSWSKFAKENIPGKPFSFWMWLDSILELIKKHLLPVWNENYIMGFVSKEMERVLLKDREPGTFLLRFSESHLGGITFTWVEHSENGEVKFNSVEPYTKNRLSALPFADIIRDYKVISDGVVPENPLKFLYPDIPKDEAFGRLYNSQPSKGVSTR
;
A
#
# COMPACT_ATOMS: atom_id res chain seq x y z
N MET A 1 -7.57 -24.20 -14.36
CA MET A 1 -6.46 -24.37 -15.33
C MET A 1 -5.98 -22.98 -15.70
N LEU A 2 -4.85 -22.52 -15.15
CA LEU A 2 -4.24 -21.23 -15.53
C LEU A 2 -3.84 -21.31 -17.01
N THR A 3 -4.08 -20.25 -17.79
CA THR A 3 -3.56 -20.20 -19.17
C THR A 3 -2.02 -20.21 -19.13
N GLY A 4 -1.36 -20.67 -20.20
CA GLY A 4 0.12 -20.76 -20.22
C GLY A 4 0.82 -19.42 -19.95
N LEU A 5 0.19 -18.29 -20.30
CA LEU A 5 0.72 -16.96 -20.02
C LEU A 5 0.58 -16.55 -18.55
N GLU A 6 -0.44 -16.99 -17.82
CA GLU A 6 -0.54 -16.71 -16.39
C GLU A 6 0.57 -17.38 -15.59
N GLN A 7 0.89 -18.63 -15.94
CA GLN A 7 1.97 -19.38 -15.29
C GLN A 7 3.33 -18.72 -15.57
N LEU A 8 3.59 -18.34 -16.83
CA LEU A 8 4.77 -17.58 -17.19
C LEU A 8 4.81 -16.24 -16.46
N GLN A 9 3.71 -15.49 -16.40
CA GLN A 9 3.65 -14.22 -15.67
C GLN A 9 4.03 -14.38 -14.19
N SER A 10 3.53 -15.42 -13.53
CA SER A 10 3.90 -15.73 -12.15
C SER A 10 5.41 -15.97 -12.01
N TRP A 11 5.99 -16.82 -12.85
CA TRP A 11 7.43 -17.13 -12.80
C TRP A 11 8.30 -15.91 -13.10
N PHE A 12 7.95 -15.12 -14.12
CA PHE A 12 8.66 -13.89 -14.46
C PHE A 12 8.59 -12.88 -13.31
N THR A 13 7.42 -12.72 -12.69
CA THR A 13 7.21 -11.78 -11.58
C THR A 13 8.02 -12.19 -10.34
N VAL A 14 7.95 -13.47 -9.92
CA VAL A 14 8.72 -13.96 -8.77
C VAL A 14 10.23 -13.82 -9.02
N THR A 15 10.69 -14.18 -10.22
CA THR A 15 12.12 -14.04 -10.58
C THR A 15 12.56 -12.58 -10.54
N ALA A 16 11.73 -11.66 -11.04
CA ALA A 16 12.02 -10.23 -11.00
C ALA A 16 12.12 -9.73 -9.55
N GLN A 17 11.17 -10.11 -8.70
CA GLN A 17 11.17 -9.75 -7.28
C GLN A 17 12.45 -10.21 -6.58
N SER A 18 12.87 -11.47 -6.81
CA SER A 18 14.13 -11.98 -6.26
C SER A 18 15.35 -11.20 -6.76
N LEU A 19 15.40 -10.85 -8.04
CA LEU A 19 16.50 -10.05 -8.60
C LEU A 19 16.55 -8.63 -8.03
N PHE A 20 15.40 -7.96 -7.87
CA PHE A 20 15.33 -6.65 -7.25
C PHE A 20 15.68 -6.69 -5.75
N GLN A 21 15.31 -7.77 -5.05
CA GLN A 21 15.74 -7.99 -3.67
C GLN A 21 17.27 -8.16 -3.57
N MET A 22 17.87 -8.97 -4.44
CA MET A 22 19.33 -9.12 -4.49
C MET A 22 20.02 -7.80 -4.80
N LYS A 23 19.48 -6.98 -5.72
CA LYS A 23 20.00 -5.63 -5.96
C LYS A 23 19.99 -4.78 -4.69
N ARG A 24 18.86 -4.74 -3.95
CA ARG A 24 18.76 -3.98 -2.69
C ARG A 24 19.75 -4.46 -1.63
N GLN A 25 20.00 -5.78 -1.57
CA GLN A 25 21.03 -6.34 -0.68
C GLN A 25 22.44 -5.88 -1.06
N LEU A 26 22.77 -5.86 -2.36
CA LEU A 26 24.06 -5.35 -2.85
C LEU A 26 24.21 -3.84 -2.60
N ASP A 27 23.14 -3.06 -2.77
CA ASP A 27 23.11 -1.64 -2.42
C ASP A 27 23.42 -1.45 -0.94
N LYS A 28 22.73 -2.23 -0.07
CA LYS A 28 22.95 -2.18 1.38
C LYS A 28 24.36 -2.59 1.80
N LEU A 29 24.93 -3.60 1.14
CA LEU A 29 26.31 -4.01 1.36
C LEU A 29 27.30 -2.87 1.05
N GLY A 30 26.97 -2.03 0.07
CA GLY A 30 27.72 -0.80 -0.23
C GLY A 30 27.66 0.24 0.88
N GLU A 31 26.51 0.40 1.52
CA GLU A 31 26.39 1.32 2.66
C GLU A 31 27.16 0.80 3.88
N LEU A 32 27.18 -0.52 4.09
CA LEU A 32 27.84 -1.14 5.24
C LEU A 32 29.36 -1.10 5.13
N VAL A 33 29.91 -1.35 3.94
CA VAL A 33 31.37 -1.33 3.74
C VAL A 33 31.98 0.06 3.97
N VAL A 34 31.21 1.13 3.73
CA VAL A 34 31.62 2.50 4.05
C VAL A 34 31.74 2.73 5.56
N LYS A 35 30.97 1.98 6.38
CA LYS A 35 30.97 2.11 7.84
C LYS A 35 32.02 1.22 8.49
N VAL A 36 32.18 -0.01 7.98
CA VAL A 36 33.07 -1.02 8.54
C VAL A 36 33.70 -1.80 7.40
N THR A 37 35.02 -1.81 7.35
CA THR A 37 35.82 -2.63 6.43
C THR A 37 37.12 -3.06 7.12
N TYR A 38 37.83 -4.01 6.53
CA TYR A 38 39.05 -4.59 7.09
C TYR A 38 39.99 -5.03 5.96
N GLU A 39 41.23 -5.36 6.32
CA GLU A 39 42.23 -5.85 5.37
C GLU A 39 41.74 -7.16 4.72
N SER A 40 41.77 -7.23 3.39
CA SER A 40 41.21 -8.35 2.59
C SER A 40 39.69 -8.52 2.65
N ASP A 41 38.94 -7.44 2.89
CA ASP A 41 37.48 -7.44 2.75
C ASP A 41 37.06 -7.89 1.33
N PRO A 42 36.23 -8.95 1.18
CA PRO A 42 35.79 -9.43 -0.13
C PRO A 42 34.78 -8.48 -0.80
N ILE A 43 34.14 -7.57 -0.06
CA ILE A 43 33.04 -6.74 -0.55
C ILE A 43 33.49 -5.79 -1.67
N PRO A 44 34.54 -4.96 -1.52
CA PRO A 44 34.97 -4.05 -2.59
C PRO A 44 35.42 -4.79 -3.87
N LEU A 45 35.95 -6.01 -3.72
CA LEU A 45 36.45 -6.82 -4.83
C LEU A 45 35.32 -7.53 -5.59
N GLN A 46 34.36 -8.13 -4.88
CA GLN A 46 33.33 -8.97 -5.49
C GLN A 46 32.05 -8.21 -5.85
N LYS A 47 31.68 -7.19 -5.07
CA LYS A 47 30.42 -6.46 -5.25
C LYS A 47 30.26 -5.91 -6.68
N PRO A 48 31.25 -5.26 -7.32
CA PRO A 48 31.06 -4.66 -8.65
C PRO A 48 30.60 -5.70 -9.69
N HIS A 49 31.21 -6.89 -9.68
CA HIS A 49 30.85 -7.97 -10.60
C HIS A 49 29.46 -8.56 -10.29
N LEU A 50 29.11 -8.73 -9.01
CA LEU A 50 27.76 -9.17 -8.63
C LEU A 50 26.69 -8.16 -9.03
N GLU A 51 26.98 -6.87 -8.88
CA GLU A 51 26.07 -5.79 -9.25
C GLU A 51 25.85 -5.72 -10.77
N GLU A 52 26.91 -5.87 -11.55
CA GLU A 52 26.83 -5.96 -13.01
C GLU A 52 25.98 -7.17 -13.44
N ARG A 53 26.23 -8.34 -12.85
CA ARG A 53 25.49 -9.58 -13.16
C ARG A 53 24.01 -9.47 -12.81
N VAL A 54 23.65 -8.87 -11.67
CA VAL A 54 22.25 -8.64 -11.30
C VAL A 54 21.60 -7.63 -12.25
N LYS A 55 22.28 -6.53 -12.60
CA LYS A 55 21.77 -5.55 -13.58
C LYS A 55 21.52 -6.20 -14.94
N TYR A 56 22.44 -7.02 -15.41
CA TYR A 56 22.31 -7.77 -16.66
C TYR A 56 21.09 -8.71 -16.64
N LEU A 57 20.93 -9.48 -15.56
CA LEU A 57 19.79 -10.40 -15.41
C LEU A 57 18.46 -9.66 -15.36
N ILE A 58 18.37 -8.55 -14.63
CA ILE A 58 17.16 -7.71 -14.60
C ILE A 58 16.84 -7.19 -16.00
N TYR A 59 17.83 -6.62 -16.70
CA TYR A 59 17.64 -6.10 -18.05
C TYR A 59 17.10 -7.17 -19.00
N HIS A 60 17.72 -8.35 -19.01
CA HIS A 60 17.29 -9.44 -19.88
C HIS A 60 15.92 -10.00 -19.49
N LEU A 61 15.62 -10.12 -18.20
CA LEU A 61 14.32 -10.59 -17.74
C LEU A 61 13.19 -9.63 -18.16
N ILE A 62 13.38 -8.33 -17.92
CA ILE A 62 12.40 -7.31 -18.31
C ILE A 62 12.22 -7.29 -19.83
N LYS A 63 13.31 -7.33 -20.59
CA LYS A 63 13.25 -7.35 -22.06
C LYS A 63 12.49 -8.57 -22.59
N SER A 64 12.76 -9.75 -22.04
CA SER A 64 12.09 -11.00 -22.44
C SER A 64 10.64 -11.09 -21.95
N SER A 65 10.26 -10.31 -20.95
CA SER A 65 8.90 -10.29 -20.41
C SER A 65 7.89 -9.52 -21.26
N PHE A 66 8.36 -8.69 -22.20
CA PHE A 66 7.50 -7.91 -23.08
C PHE A 66 7.15 -8.72 -24.33
N VAL A 67 5.92 -9.24 -24.38
CA VAL A 67 5.47 -10.19 -25.40
C VAL A 67 4.23 -9.70 -26.14
N VAL A 68 4.02 -10.21 -27.36
CA VAL A 68 2.77 -10.03 -28.11
C VAL A 68 1.81 -11.15 -27.70
N GLU A 69 0.82 -10.82 -26.88
CA GLU A 69 -0.20 -11.76 -26.42
C GLU A 69 -1.20 -12.10 -27.53
N LYS A 70 -1.68 -11.09 -28.27
CA LYS A 70 -2.55 -11.28 -29.44
C LYS A 70 -1.89 -10.65 -30.65
N GLN A 71 -1.56 -11.49 -31.62
CA GLN A 71 -0.97 -11.06 -32.89
C GLN A 71 -1.91 -10.11 -33.66
N PRO A 72 -1.38 -9.19 -34.47
CA PRO A 72 -2.19 -8.28 -35.29
C PRO A 72 -3.24 -9.02 -36.13
N CYS A 73 -4.51 -8.64 -35.98
CA CYS A 73 -5.62 -9.28 -36.68
C CYS A 73 -6.75 -8.29 -36.97
N MET A 74 -7.37 -8.42 -38.14
CA MET A 74 -8.57 -7.66 -38.50
C MET A 74 -9.81 -8.29 -37.86
N PRO A 75 -10.65 -7.53 -37.12
CA PRO A 75 -11.89 -8.06 -36.54
C PRO A 75 -12.86 -8.65 -37.57
N THR A 76 -12.81 -8.16 -38.82
CA THR A 76 -13.60 -8.70 -39.94
C THR A 76 -13.14 -10.07 -40.44
N HIS A 77 -11.91 -10.48 -40.11
CA HIS A 77 -11.29 -11.72 -40.56
C HIS A 77 -10.51 -12.42 -39.44
N PRO A 78 -11.19 -12.87 -38.36
CA PRO A 78 -10.54 -13.40 -37.15
C PRO A 78 -9.72 -14.68 -37.39
N GLN A 79 -10.03 -15.43 -38.46
CA GLN A 79 -9.30 -16.66 -38.82
C GLN A 79 -7.97 -16.40 -39.56
N LYS A 80 -7.66 -15.15 -39.90
CA LYS A 80 -6.46 -14.78 -40.68
C LYS A 80 -5.61 -13.78 -39.90
N PRO A 81 -4.97 -14.19 -38.78
CA PRO A 81 -4.01 -13.34 -38.08
C PRO A 81 -2.83 -13.02 -39.01
N LEU A 82 -2.14 -11.91 -38.74
CA LEU A 82 -0.97 -11.41 -39.48
C LEU A 82 -1.26 -10.93 -40.91
N ILE A 83 -2.49 -11.09 -41.41
CA ILE A 83 -2.93 -10.52 -42.70
C ILE A 83 -3.70 -9.23 -42.40
N ILE A 84 -3.19 -8.09 -42.87
CA ILE A 84 -3.79 -6.76 -42.67
C ILE A 84 -4.06 -6.13 -44.04
N LYS A 85 -5.29 -5.64 -44.24
CA LYS A 85 -5.69 -4.87 -45.43
C LYS A 85 -5.55 -3.38 -45.14
N THR A 86 -4.87 -2.66 -46.02
CA THR A 86 -4.75 -1.19 -45.95
C THR A 86 -6.13 -0.53 -45.87
N GLY A 87 -6.28 0.46 -44.98
CA GLY A 87 -7.55 1.16 -44.75
C GLY A 87 -8.55 0.42 -43.86
N VAL A 88 -8.25 -0.82 -43.44
CA VAL A 88 -9.09 -1.60 -42.51
C VAL A 88 -8.48 -1.58 -41.11
N GLN A 89 -9.32 -1.44 -40.10
CA GLN A 89 -8.89 -1.49 -38.70
C GLN A 89 -8.40 -2.89 -38.32
N PHE A 90 -7.37 -2.95 -37.49
CA PHE A 90 -6.86 -4.17 -36.89
C PHE A 90 -6.62 -3.97 -35.39
N THR A 91 -6.48 -5.08 -34.68
CA THR A 91 -6.20 -5.09 -33.24
C THR A 91 -4.96 -5.93 -32.97
N THR A 92 -4.20 -5.57 -31.95
CA THR A 92 -3.06 -6.32 -31.42
C THR A 92 -3.01 -6.08 -29.91
N LYS A 93 -2.45 -7.03 -29.17
CA LYS A 93 -2.31 -6.92 -27.72
C LYS A 93 -0.91 -7.33 -27.29
N VAL A 94 -0.27 -6.47 -26.51
CA VAL A 94 1.01 -6.75 -25.86
C VAL A 94 0.80 -6.94 -24.37
N ARG A 95 1.66 -7.71 -23.73
CA ARG A 95 1.66 -7.97 -22.29
C ARG A 95 3.07 -7.86 -21.75
N LEU A 96 3.19 -7.26 -20.57
CA LEU A 96 4.40 -7.35 -19.75
C LEU A 96 4.18 -8.44 -18.71
N LEU A 97 4.99 -9.51 -18.78
CA LEU A 97 4.86 -10.66 -17.87
C LEU A 97 5.41 -10.39 -16.47
N VAL A 98 6.14 -9.30 -16.27
CA VAL A 98 6.59 -8.88 -14.95
C VAL A 98 5.63 -7.83 -14.41
N LYS A 99 4.95 -8.14 -13.30
CA LYS A 99 4.17 -7.15 -12.54
C LYS A 99 5.12 -6.28 -11.72
N LEU A 100 5.12 -4.97 -11.96
CA LEU A 100 5.98 -4.00 -11.28
C LEU A 100 5.12 -2.94 -10.58
N PRO A 101 4.72 -3.17 -9.31
CA PRO A 101 3.83 -2.28 -8.55
C PRO A 101 4.22 -0.80 -8.64
N GLU A 102 5.53 -0.50 -8.71
CA GLU A 102 6.07 0.85 -8.73
C GLU A 102 6.03 1.55 -10.11
N VAL A 103 5.81 0.82 -11.21
CA VAL A 103 5.91 1.34 -12.60
C VAL A 103 4.57 1.27 -13.35
N ASP A 104 3.54 0.74 -12.70
CA ASP A 104 2.26 0.26 -13.27
C ASP A 104 1.39 1.30 -14.02
N TYR A 105 1.85 2.53 -14.19
CA TYR A 105 1.14 3.59 -14.93
C TYR A 105 2.01 4.48 -15.83
N GLN A 106 3.32 4.24 -15.87
CA GLN A 106 4.24 5.11 -16.61
C GLN A 106 4.60 4.57 -18.00
N LEU A 107 4.30 3.30 -18.27
CA LEU A 107 4.72 2.64 -19.51
C LEU A 107 3.81 3.01 -20.69
N LYS A 108 4.34 3.81 -21.61
CA LYS A 108 3.72 4.11 -22.90
C LYS A 108 4.29 3.19 -23.98
N VAL A 109 3.45 2.37 -24.59
CA VAL A 109 3.80 1.52 -25.71
C VAL A 109 3.52 2.25 -27.00
N LYS A 110 4.56 2.47 -27.82
CA LYS A 110 4.45 3.01 -29.17
C LYS A 110 4.56 1.87 -30.19
N THR A 111 3.59 1.82 -31.10
CA THR A 111 3.54 0.82 -32.18
C THR A 111 3.94 1.47 -33.50
N THR A 112 4.80 0.81 -34.27
CA THR A 112 5.24 1.28 -35.60
C THR A 112 5.46 0.08 -36.51
N PHE A 113 5.15 0.23 -37.81
CA PHE A 113 5.63 -0.68 -38.83
C PHE A 113 7.02 -0.26 -39.31
N ASP A 114 7.76 -1.20 -39.89
CA ASP A 114 8.96 -0.93 -40.68
C ASP A 114 10.08 -0.16 -39.95
N LYS A 115 10.13 -0.28 -38.62
CA LYS A 115 11.17 0.35 -37.79
C LYS A 115 12.53 -0.32 -38.03
N ASP A 116 13.58 0.50 -38.17
CA ASP A 116 14.99 0.07 -38.24
C ASP A 116 15.29 -0.91 -39.40
N LEU A 117 14.55 -0.81 -40.51
CA LEU A 117 14.79 -1.65 -41.69
C LEU A 117 16.06 -1.22 -42.46
N PRO A 118 16.89 -2.17 -42.92
CA PRO A 118 18.08 -1.86 -43.70
C PRO A 118 17.71 -1.24 -45.06
N PRO A 119 18.48 -0.25 -45.54
CA PRO A 119 18.20 0.43 -46.81
C PRO A 119 18.18 -0.58 -47.98
N GLY A 120 17.17 -0.48 -48.83
CA GLY A 120 17.05 -1.28 -50.06
C GLY A 120 16.36 -2.64 -49.95
N ARG A 121 15.93 -3.09 -48.75
CA ARG A 121 15.22 -4.38 -48.59
C ARG A 121 13.71 -4.34 -48.72
N VAL A 122 13.10 -3.16 -48.80
CA VAL A 122 11.64 -2.99 -48.78
C VAL A 122 11.20 -2.19 -49.99
N SER A 123 10.27 -2.74 -50.77
CA SER A 123 9.68 -2.09 -51.94
C SER A 123 8.48 -1.21 -51.59
N ARG A 124 7.94 -1.33 -50.37
CA ARG A 124 6.79 -0.57 -49.87
C ARG A 124 6.97 -0.30 -48.37
N GLN A 125 6.60 0.88 -47.92
CA GLN A 125 6.62 1.28 -46.51
C GLN A 125 5.19 1.54 -46.03
N PHE A 126 4.89 1.12 -44.80
CA PHE A 126 3.57 1.29 -44.20
C PHE A 126 3.64 2.14 -42.93
N PHE A 127 2.60 2.93 -42.70
CA PHE A 127 2.50 3.82 -41.55
C PHE A 127 1.17 3.61 -40.81
N ILE A 128 1.21 3.73 -39.48
CA ILE A 128 0.00 3.74 -38.64
C ILE A 128 -0.51 5.18 -38.60
N LEU A 129 -1.67 5.42 -39.18
CA LEU A 129 -2.26 6.76 -39.34
C LEU A 129 -2.99 7.27 -38.09
N THR A 130 -3.41 6.37 -37.20
CA THR A 130 -4.12 6.70 -35.96
C THR A 130 -3.15 6.89 -34.78
N ASN A 131 -3.68 7.23 -33.59
CA ASN A 131 -2.90 7.23 -32.37
C ASN A 131 -2.17 5.88 -32.21
N ASN A 132 -0.85 5.92 -32.23
CA ASN A 132 0.03 4.77 -32.22
C ASN A 132 0.65 4.52 -30.83
N THR A 133 0.28 5.34 -29.85
CA THR A 133 0.78 5.24 -28.48
C THR A 133 -0.35 4.89 -27.54
N LYS A 134 -0.17 3.84 -26.74
CA LYS A 134 -1.13 3.40 -25.74
C LYS A 134 -0.42 3.20 -24.40
N VAL A 135 -1.01 3.74 -23.33
CA VAL A 135 -0.54 3.47 -21.96
C VAL A 135 -0.89 2.02 -21.65
N MET A 136 0.08 1.27 -21.14
CA MET A 136 -0.16 -0.09 -20.67
C MET A 136 -1.10 -0.03 -19.47
N ASP A 137 -2.25 -0.70 -19.55
CA ASP A 137 -3.18 -0.84 -18.43
C ASP A 137 -2.97 -2.21 -17.79
N ILE A 138 -3.12 -2.29 -16.47
CA ILE A 138 -3.20 -3.57 -15.80
C ILE A 138 -4.54 -4.17 -16.21
N GLU A 139 -4.52 -5.26 -17.00
CA GLU A 139 -5.74 -6.03 -17.17
C GLU A 139 -6.19 -6.52 -15.79
N ASP A 140 -7.48 -6.34 -15.51
CA ASP A 140 -8.21 -6.88 -14.38
C ASP A 140 -8.20 -8.41 -14.41
N TYR A 141 -7.02 -9.03 -14.28
CA TYR A 141 -6.94 -10.35 -13.69
C TYR A 141 -7.42 -10.15 -12.27
N SER A 142 -8.69 -10.46 -12.08
CA SER A 142 -9.39 -10.54 -10.82
C SER A 142 -8.54 -11.32 -9.81
N ASN A 143 -7.64 -10.62 -9.13
CA ASN A 143 -6.92 -11.18 -8.01
C ASN A 143 -7.96 -11.16 -6.89
N GLY A 144 -8.37 -12.34 -6.42
CA GLY A 144 -9.28 -12.44 -5.29
C GLY A 144 -8.70 -11.69 -4.08
N TRP A 145 -9.59 -11.26 -3.16
CA TRP A 145 -9.21 -10.56 -1.93
C TRP A 145 -8.03 -11.23 -1.21
N THR A 146 -7.95 -12.57 -1.22
CA THR A 146 -6.87 -13.34 -0.60
C THR A 146 -5.47 -12.92 -1.08
N GLN A 147 -5.23 -12.86 -2.39
CA GLN A 147 -3.90 -12.47 -2.92
C GLN A 147 -3.60 -10.99 -2.68
N LEU A 148 -4.62 -10.12 -2.81
CA LEU A 148 -4.44 -8.70 -2.52
C LEU A 148 -4.12 -8.47 -1.04
N SER A 149 -4.78 -9.19 -0.14
CA SER A 149 -4.60 -9.10 1.31
C SER A 149 -3.17 -9.48 1.73
N GLU A 150 -2.58 -10.49 1.09
CA GLU A 150 -1.18 -10.88 1.29
C GLU A 150 -0.23 -9.75 0.85
N VAL A 151 -0.46 -9.19 -0.35
CA VAL A 151 0.35 -8.08 -0.86
C VAL A 151 0.24 -6.85 0.03
N LEU A 152 -0.97 -6.50 0.50
CA LEU A 152 -1.17 -5.40 1.44
C LEU A 152 -0.42 -5.67 2.75
N SER A 153 -0.53 -6.87 3.32
CA SER A 153 0.22 -7.21 4.53
C SER A 153 1.73 -7.10 4.34
N TRP A 154 2.26 -7.52 3.18
CA TRP A 154 3.67 -7.34 2.83
C TRP A 154 4.08 -5.87 2.68
N GLN A 155 3.22 -5.02 2.11
CA GLN A 155 3.48 -3.58 2.03
C GLN A 155 3.63 -2.98 3.44
N PHE A 156 2.72 -3.28 4.36
CA PHE A 156 2.81 -2.81 5.74
C PHE A 156 4.03 -3.36 6.46
N SER A 157 4.34 -4.65 6.30
CA SER A 157 5.55 -5.24 6.87
C SER A 157 6.83 -4.58 6.35
N THR A 158 6.89 -4.27 5.06
CA THR A 158 8.09 -3.67 4.43
C THR A 158 8.28 -2.21 4.83
N PHE A 159 7.20 -1.43 4.90
CA PHE A 159 7.28 0.03 5.07
C PHE A 159 7.05 0.50 6.51
N ALA A 160 6.29 -0.26 7.30
CA ALA A 160 5.94 0.05 8.67
C ALA A 160 6.53 -0.93 9.68
N GLY A 161 7.34 -1.91 9.26
CA GLY A 161 8.01 -2.87 10.15
C GLY A 161 7.14 -4.05 10.61
N GLN A 162 5.81 -3.88 10.55
CA GLN A 162 4.85 -4.93 10.89
C GLN A 162 3.70 -4.99 9.88
N GLY A 163 3.34 -6.22 9.48
CA GLY A 163 2.23 -6.50 8.57
C GLY A 163 0.85 -6.39 9.21
N LEU A 164 -0.19 -6.65 8.42
CA LEU A 164 -1.59 -6.58 8.86
C LEU A 164 -2.06 -7.93 9.42
N ASN A 165 -2.84 -7.88 10.50
CA ASN A 165 -3.48 -9.06 11.08
C ASN A 165 -4.80 -9.42 10.38
N LYS A 166 -5.38 -10.57 10.73
CA LYS A 166 -6.59 -11.09 10.07
C LYS A 166 -7.79 -10.15 10.21
N ASP A 167 -7.97 -9.53 11.37
CA ASP A 167 -9.12 -8.64 11.64
C ASP A 167 -9.00 -7.33 10.85
N GLN A 168 -7.79 -6.77 10.80
CA GLN A 168 -7.47 -5.59 9.98
C GLN A 168 -7.69 -5.87 8.49
N LEU A 169 -7.25 -7.03 8.01
CA LEU A 169 -7.51 -7.45 6.63
C LEU A 169 -9.01 -7.67 6.38
N SER A 170 -9.76 -8.25 7.33
CA SER A 170 -11.21 -8.41 7.19
C SER A 170 -11.91 -7.07 6.99
N MET A 171 -11.58 -6.07 7.82
CA MET A 171 -12.14 -4.71 7.72
C MET A 171 -11.78 -4.04 6.39
N LEU A 172 -10.54 -4.18 5.92
CA LEU A 172 -10.13 -3.63 4.61
C LEU A 172 -10.88 -4.30 3.45
N GLY A 173 -11.13 -5.60 3.56
CA GLY A 173 -11.92 -6.37 2.60
C GLY A 173 -13.36 -5.87 2.55
N GLU A 174 -14.00 -5.74 3.71
CA GLU A 174 -15.34 -5.15 3.83
C GLU A 174 -15.41 -3.73 3.29
N LYS A 175 -14.38 -2.90 3.55
CA LYS A 175 -14.34 -1.53 3.06
C LYS A 175 -14.23 -1.46 1.53
N LEU A 176 -13.47 -2.36 0.92
CA LEU A 176 -13.26 -2.38 -0.53
C LEU A 176 -14.38 -3.09 -1.29
N LEU A 177 -14.94 -4.16 -0.71
CA LEU A 177 -15.91 -5.04 -1.36
C LEU A 177 -17.36 -4.79 -0.92
N GLY A 178 -17.57 -4.18 0.25
CA GLY A 178 -18.88 -4.04 0.88
C GLY A 178 -19.40 -5.37 1.44
N GLN A 179 -20.73 -5.54 1.46
CA GLN A 179 -21.42 -6.78 1.87
C GLN A 179 -21.04 -8.03 1.04
N LEU A 180 -20.27 -7.88 -0.03
CA LEU A 180 -19.74 -8.99 -0.83
C LEU A 180 -18.52 -9.67 -0.17
N ALA A 181 -17.96 -9.14 0.92
CA ALA A 181 -16.76 -9.66 1.59
C ALA A 181 -16.88 -11.10 2.11
N SER A 182 -18.09 -11.65 2.29
CA SER A 182 -18.30 -13.06 2.67
C SER A 182 -18.07 -14.05 1.52
N CYS A 183 -17.86 -13.57 0.29
CA CYS A 183 -17.62 -14.42 -0.88
C CYS A 183 -16.12 -14.68 -1.07
N SER A 184 -15.72 -15.94 -0.93
CA SER A 184 -14.34 -16.42 -1.09
C SER A 184 -13.75 -16.14 -2.49
N ASP A 185 -14.58 -15.80 -3.47
CA ASP A 185 -14.22 -15.52 -4.86
C ASP A 185 -14.43 -14.05 -5.27
N CYS A 186 -14.51 -13.13 -4.30
CA CYS A 186 -14.72 -11.72 -4.62
C CYS A 186 -13.55 -11.12 -5.41
N GLN A 187 -13.84 -10.83 -6.67
CA GLN A 187 -12.93 -10.20 -7.61
C GLN A 187 -12.75 -8.72 -7.26
N VAL A 188 -11.50 -8.31 -7.00
CA VAL A 188 -11.16 -6.90 -6.86
C VAL A 188 -10.65 -6.40 -8.21
N SER A 189 -11.39 -5.48 -8.86
CA SER A 189 -10.86 -4.77 -10.03
C SER A 189 -9.87 -3.69 -9.60
N TRP A 190 -8.89 -3.41 -10.46
CA TRP A 190 -7.93 -2.35 -10.24
C TRP A 190 -8.58 -0.97 -10.24
N SER A 191 -9.63 -0.81 -11.05
CA SER A 191 -10.44 0.41 -11.06
C SER A 191 -10.99 0.69 -9.67
N LYS A 192 -11.59 -0.31 -9.01
CA LYS A 192 -12.17 -0.18 -7.66
C LYS A 192 -11.11 0.05 -6.58
N PHE A 193 -9.92 -0.53 -6.73
CA PHE A 193 -8.83 -0.38 -5.77
C PHE A 193 -8.12 0.98 -5.85
N ALA A 194 -7.79 1.46 -7.05
CA ALA A 194 -6.89 2.61 -7.21
C ALA A 194 -7.50 3.83 -7.93
N LYS A 195 -8.44 3.63 -8.87
CA LYS A 195 -8.92 4.71 -9.76
C LYS A 195 -10.25 5.32 -9.31
N GLU A 196 -11.20 4.47 -8.90
CA GLU A 196 -12.54 4.88 -8.49
C GLU A 196 -12.53 5.41 -7.07
N ASN A 197 -13.33 6.44 -6.83
CA ASN A 197 -13.51 6.99 -5.50
C ASN A 197 -14.39 6.07 -4.65
N ILE A 198 -14.08 5.97 -3.35
CA ILE A 198 -14.94 5.27 -2.40
C ILE A 198 -16.32 5.98 -2.40
N PRO A 199 -17.44 5.25 -2.38
CA PRO A 199 -18.77 5.84 -2.34
C PRO A 199 -18.89 6.92 -1.24
N GLY A 200 -19.27 8.14 -1.64
CA GLY A 200 -19.41 9.28 -0.74
C GLY A 200 -18.10 9.93 -0.27
N LYS A 201 -16.95 9.60 -0.88
CA LYS A 201 -15.65 10.21 -0.58
C LYS A 201 -14.97 10.76 -1.84
N PRO A 202 -14.12 11.80 -1.73
CA PRO A 202 -13.43 12.39 -2.87
C PRO A 202 -12.09 11.69 -3.22
N PHE A 203 -11.85 10.48 -2.71
CA PHE A 203 -10.58 9.77 -2.87
C PHE A 203 -10.79 8.27 -3.09
N SER A 204 -9.82 7.63 -3.75
CA SER A 204 -9.81 6.18 -3.97
C SER A 204 -9.31 5.41 -2.74
N PHE A 205 -9.55 4.10 -2.73
CA PHE A 205 -9.10 3.22 -1.64
C PHE A 205 -7.57 3.23 -1.50
N TRP A 206 -6.84 3.13 -2.61
CA TRP A 206 -5.38 3.21 -2.60
C TRP A 206 -4.87 4.55 -2.04
N MET A 207 -5.42 5.69 -2.48
CA MET A 207 -5.00 7.00 -1.97
C MET A 207 -5.18 7.09 -0.44
N TRP A 208 -6.28 6.56 0.07
CA TRP A 208 -6.55 6.50 1.49
C TRP A 208 -5.55 5.60 2.24
N LEU A 209 -5.30 4.41 1.73
CA LEU A 209 -4.39 3.44 2.35
C LEU A 209 -2.92 3.91 2.31
N ASP A 210 -2.47 4.46 1.19
CA ASP A 210 -1.13 5.02 1.01
C ASP A 210 -0.90 6.21 1.96
N SER A 211 -1.90 7.07 2.13
CA SER A 211 -1.84 8.18 3.10
C SER A 211 -1.72 7.69 4.55
N ILE A 212 -2.33 6.56 4.89
CA ILE A 212 -2.18 5.92 6.21
C ILE A 212 -0.77 5.35 6.37
N LEU A 213 -0.25 4.68 5.34
CA LEU A 213 1.10 4.12 5.36
C LEU A 213 2.15 5.23 5.53
N GLU A 214 1.99 6.36 4.85
CA GLU A 214 2.84 7.54 5.03
C GLU A 214 2.74 8.09 6.47
N LEU A 215 1.53 8.17 7.03
CA LEU A 215 1.29 8.62 8.40
C LEU A 215 2.02 7.73 9.42
N ILE A 216 1.91 6.40 9.25
CA ILE A 216 2.58 5.44 10.13
C ILE A 216 4.09 5.65 10.05
N LYS A 217 4.63 5.63 8.84
CA LYS A 217 6.08 5.74 8.59
C LYS A 217 6.68 7.02 9.19
N LYS A 218 5.96 8.14 9.13
CA LYS A 218 6.49 9.44 9.56
C LYS A 218 6.23 9.76 11.02
N HIS A 219 5.10 9.34 11.58
CA HIS A 219 4.64 9.86 12.87
C HIS A 219 4.26 8.79 13.90
N LEU A 220 3.95 7.56 13.48
CA LEU A 220 3.37 6.55 14.38
C LEU A 220 4.19 5.25 14.47
N LEU A 221 5.35 5.19 13.81
CA LEU A 221 6.16 3.97 13.72
C LEU A 221 6.45 3.31 15.08
N PRO A 222 6.84 4.03 16.15
CA PRO A 222 7.06 3.40 17.46
C PRO A 222 5.79 2.80 18.06
N VAL A 223 4.66 3.47 17.90
CA VAL A 223 3.36 3.02 18.44
C VAL A 223 2.79 1.86 17.62
N TRP A 224 3.04 1.85 16.31
CA TRP A 224 2.62 0.78 15.39
C TRP A 224 3.36 -0.53 15.67
N ASN A 225 4.69 -0.48 15.83
CA ASN A 225 5.52 -1.67 16.05
C ASN A 225 5.24 -2.38 17.38
N GLU A 226 4.75 -1.65 18.38
CA GLU A 226 4.36 -2.21 19.68
C GLU A 226 2.92 -2.74 19.69
N ASN A 227 2.24 -2.79 18.54
CA ASN A 227 0.85 -3.26 18.40
C ASN A 227 -0.21 -2.44 19.17
N TYR A 228 0.11 -1.22 19.59
CA TYR A 228 -0.85 -0.36 20.30
C TYR A 228 -1.91 0.26 19.38
N ILE A 229 -1.68 0.25 18.06
CA ILE A 229 -2.63 0.75 17.06
C ILE A 229 -3.43 -0.41 16.50
N MET A 230 -4.71 -0.46 16.84
CA MET A 230 -5.64 -1.41 16.23
C MET A 230 -5.84 -1.11 14.74
N GLY A 231 -5.86 0.18 14.38
CA GLY A 231 -5.69 0.64 12.99
C GLY A 231 -6.94 0.52 12.15
N PHE A 232 -7.21 -0.66 11.60
CA PHE A 232 -8.30 -0.88 10.65
C PHE A 232 -9.50 -1.54 11.34
N VAL A 233 -10.36 -0.72 11.96
CA VAL A 233 -11.58 -1.17 12.64
C VAL A 233 -12.75 -0.24 12.32
N SER A 234 -13.90 -0.83 12.01
CA SER A 234 -15.12 -0.10 11.65
C SER A 234 -15.75 0.57 12.88
N LYS A 235 -16.55 1.63 12.66
CA LYS A 235 -17.30 2.30 13.73
C LYS A 235 -18.28 1.38 14.47
N GLU A 236 -18.75 0.32 13.82
CA GLU A 236 -19.64 -0.65 14.45
C GLU A 236 -18.85 -1.60 15.35
N MET A 237 -17.73 -2.13 14.83
CA MET A 237 -16.88 -3.05 15.57
C MET A 237 -16.19 -2.37 16.77
N GLU A 238 -15.77 -1.11 16.66
CA GLU A 238 -15.19 -0.39 17.80
C GLU A 238 -16.15 -0.29 19.00
N ARG A 239 -17.46 -0.11 18.73
CA ARG A 239 -18.49 -0.04 19.77
C ARG A 239 -18.70 -1.40 20.42
N VAL A 240 -18.71 -2.47 19.62
CA VAL A 240 -18.81 -3.85 20.14
C VAL A 240 -17.63 -4.17 21.06
N LEU A 241 -16.41 -3.80 20.65
CA LEU A 241 -15.20 -4.07 21.43
C LEU A 241 -15.14 -3.28 22.75
N LEU A 242 -15.67 -2.05 22.76
CA LEU A 242 -15.62 -1.16 23.92
C LEU A 242 -16.83 -1.25 24.85
N LYS A 243 -17.97 -1.80 24.41
CA LYS A 243 -19.25 -1.78 25.15
C LYS A 243 -19.16 -2.36 26.56
N ASP A 244 -18.43 -3.47 26.71
CA ASP A 244 -18.33 -4.21 27.97
C ASP A 244 -16.99 -3.95 28.69
N ARG A 245 -16.32 -2.83 28.37
CA ARG A 245 -15.01 -2.45 28.95
C ARG A 245 -15.15 -1.40 30.03
N GLU A 246 -14.10 -1.26 30.83
CA GLU A 246 -14.07 -0.28 31.91
C GLU A 246 -14.11 1.17 31.37
N PRO A 247 -14.80 2.10 32.05
CA PRO A 247 -14.82 3.52 31.68
C PRO A 247 -13.40 4.10 31.53
N GLY A 248 -13.17 4.79 30.42
CA GLY A 248 -11.87 5.32 30.04
C GLY A 248 -10.98 4.34 29.28
N THR A 249 -11.49 3.13 28.96
CA THR A 249 -10.85 2.25 27.97
C THR A 249 -10.98 2.87 26.58
N PHE A 250 -9.88 2.94 25.83
CA PHE A 250 -9.83 3.52 24.50
C PHE A 250 -9.08 2.65 23.50
N LEU A 251 -9.39 2.82 22.21
CA LEU A 251 -8.67 2.18 21.11
C LEU A 251 -8.25 3.21 20.07
N LEU A 252 -7.19 2.88 19.35
CA LEU A 252 -6.60 3.72 18.30
C LEU A 252 -6.93 3.15 16.93
N ARG A 253 -7.49 3.98 16.04
CA ARG A 253 -7.82 3.58 14.66
C ARG A 253 -7.56 4.67 13.64
N PHE A 254 -7.41 4.26 12.38
CA PHE A 254 -7.33 5.19 11.27
C PHE A 254 -8.72 5.69 10.88
N SER A 255 -8.77 6.95 10.46
CA SER A 255 -9.98 7.59 10.00
C SER A 255 -10.40 7.00 8.66
N GLU A 256 -11.61 6.47 8.59
CA GLU A 256 -12.22 6.03 7.34
C GLU A 256 -12.69 7.18 6.44
N SER A 257 -12.78 8.39 6.99
CA SER A 257 -13.38 9.55 6.34
C SER A 257 -12.39 10.63 5.91
N HIS A 258 -11.15 10.56 6.42
CA HIS A 258 -10.10 11.55 6.17
C HIS A 258 -8.86 10.82 5.64
N LEU A 259 -8.16 11.44 4.68
CA LEU A 259 -6.89 10.92 4.19
C LEU A 259 -5.82 11.03 5.28
N GLY A 260 -5.18 9.91 5.61
CA GLY A 260 -4.02 9.89 6.52
C GLY A 260 -4.30 10.50 7.88
N GLY A 261 -5.41 10.12 8.52
CA GLY A 261 -5.76 10.57 9.86
C GLY A 261 -5.81 9.41 10.86
N ILE A 262 -5.31 9.62 12.07
CA ILE A 262 -5.50 8.73 13.22
C ILE A 262 -6.48 9.36 14.21
N THR A 263 -7.35 8.55 14.80
CA THR A 263 -8.29 8.96 15.84
C THR A 263 -8.31 7.90 16.94
N PHE A 264 -8.90 8.26 18.08
CA PHE A 264 -9.16 7.34 19.17
C PHE A 264 -10.60 7.48 19.64
N THR A 265 -11.13 6.35 20.10
CA THR A 265 -12.49 6.25 20.65
C THR A 265 -12.39 5.69 22.05
N TRP A 266 -13.11 6.27 23.00
CA TRP A 266 -13.18 5.78 24.37
C TRP A 266 -14.61 5.59 24.83
N VAL A 267 -14.79 4.72 25.83
CA VAL A 267 -16.07 4.43 26.45
C VAL A 267 -16.23 5.19 27.78
N GLU A 268 -17.42 5.75 28.00
CA GLU A 268 -17.85 6.36 29.24
C GLU A 268 -19.18 5.75 29.66
N HIS A 269 -19.33 5.46 30.95
CA HIS A 269 -20.61 5.03 31.51
C HIS A 269 -21.23 6.21 32.24
N SER A 270 -22.41 6.62 31.80
CA SER A 270 -23.17 7.67 32.46
C SER A 270 -23.74 7.15 33.78
N GLU A 271 -24.05 8.04 34.72
CA GLU A 271 -24.66 7.67 36.02
C GLU A 271 -25.98 6.88 35.86
N ASN A 272 -26.65 7.05 34.71
CA ASN A 272 -27.89 6.34 34.35
C ASN A 272 -27.67 4.92 33.80
N GLY A 273 -26.42 4.44 33.75
CA GLY A 273 -26.06 3.13 33.16
C GLY A 273 -25.98 3.12 31.62
N GLU A 274 -26.12 4.28 30.98
CA GLU A 274 -26.01 4.41 29.53
C GLU A 274 -24.54 4.48 29.08
N VAL A 275 -24.17 3.60 28.14
CA VAL A 275 -22.82 3.51 27.58
C VAL A 275 -22.67 4.50 26.44
N LYS A 276 -21.78 5.48 26.60
CA LYS A 276 -21.47 6.50 25.60
C LYS A 276 -20.10 6.24 24.99
N PHE A 277 -20.00 6.40 23.67
CA PHE A 277 -18.74 6.33 22.94
C PHE A 277 -18.39 7.70 22.38
N ASN A 278 -17.23 8.22 22.74
CA ASN A 278 -16.74 9.50 22.24
C ASN A 278 -15.55 9.25 21.31
N SER A 279 -15.49 9.96 20.18
CA SER A 279 -14.39 9.89 19.23
C SER A 279 -13.91 11.29 18.90
N VAL A 280 -12.60 11.49 18.85
CA VAL A 280 -12.01 12.78 18.46
C VAL A 280 -11.97 13.00 16.95
N GLU A 281 -11.92 14.27 16.55
CA GLU A 281 -11.57 14.60 15.18
C GLU A 281 -10.19 14.01 14.82
N PRO A 282 -10.03 13.37 13.65
CA PRO A 282 -8.78 12.71 13.31
C PRO A 282 -7.58 13.66 13.23
N TYR A 283 -6.49 13.27 13.89
CA TYR A 283 -5.20 13.93 13.79
C TYR A 283 -4.53 13.55 12.47
N THR A 284 -4.34 14.55 11.63
CA THR A 284 -3.62 14.41 10.36
C THR A 284 -2.13 14.72 10.53
N LYS A 285 -1.35 14.41 9.50
CA LYS A 285 0.09 14.73 9.39
C LYS A 285 0.44 16.15 9.88
N ASN A 286 -0.37 17.15 9.56
CA ASN A 286 -0.10 18.55 9.94
C ASN A 286 -0.11 18.74 11.46
N ARG A 287 -1.05 18.08 12.17
CA ARG A 287 -1.13 18.12 13.64
C ARG A 287 -0.02 17.27 14.27
N LEU A 288 0.22 16.07 13.74
CA LEU A 288 1.24 15.16 14.26
C LEU A 288 2.68 15.63 14.02
N SER A 289 2.88 16.58 13.09
CA SER A 289 4.19 17.24 12.90
C SER A 289 4.48 18.26 13.99
N ALA A 290 3.45 18.83 14.63
CA ALA A 290 3.60 19.82 15.69
C ALA A 290 3.69 19.18 17.08
N LEU A 291 2.97 18.08 17.30
CA LEU A 291 2.96 17.37 18.58
C LEU A 291 2.96 15.85 18.36
N PRO A 292 3.90 15.10 18.96
CA PRO A 292 3.92 13.64 18.85
C PRO A 292 2.65 13.00 19.39
N PHE A 293 2.26 11.88 18.76
CA PHE A 293 0.99 11.24 19.07
C PHE A 293 0.89 10.73 20.51
N ALA A 294 1.98 10.22 21.09
CA ALA A 294 2.00 9.78 22.49
C ALA A 294 1.74 10.94 23.47
N ASP A 295 2.28 12.13 23.19
CA ASP A 295 2.05 13.33 24.01
C ASP A 295 0.59 13.81 23.88
N ILE A 296 -0.03 13.69 22.70
CA ILE A 296 -1.46 13.96 22.51
C ILE A 296 -2.30 13.06 23.43
N ILE A 297 -1.99 11.76 23.50
CA ILE A 297 -2.71 10.80 24.35
C ILE A 297 -2.49 11.10 25.84
N ARG A 298 -1.27 11.48 26.23
CA ARG A 298 -0.92 11.84 27.61
C ARG A 298 -1.67 13.07 28.10
N ASP A 299 -1.67 14.13 27.29
CA ASP A 299 -2.12 15.46 27.70
C ASP A 299 -3.57 15.77 27.25
N TYR A 300 -4.26 14.79 26.65
CA TYR A 300 -5.65 14.93 26.24
C TYR A 300 -6.55 15.28 27.44
N LYS A 301 -7.38 16.31 27.28
CA LYS A 301 -8.27 16.81 28.32
C LYS A 301 -9.62 17.15 27.71
N VAL A 302 -10.69 16.72 28.36
CA VAL A 302 -12.06 17.12 28.01
C VAL A 302 -12.50 18.18 29.00
N ILE A 303 -13.02 19.30 28.49
CA ILE A 303 -13.60 20.35 29.32
C ILE A 303 -15.11 20.10 29.36
N SER A 304 -15.62 19.68 30.52
CA SER A 304 -17.05 19.65 30.81
C SER A 304 -17.39 20.82 31.74
N ASP A 305 -18.49 21.53 31.45
CA ASP A 305 -18.89 22.76 32.15
C ASP A 305 -18.79 22.64 33.68
N GLY A 306 -17.80 23.33 34.26
CA GLY A 306 -17.63 23.47 35.72
C GLY A 306 -16.71 22.47 36.42
N VAL A 307 -16.11 21.49 35.72
CA VAL A 307 -15.21 20.47 36.32
C VAL A 307 -13.76 20.66 35.87
N VAL A 308 -12.81 20.31 36.73
CA VAL A 308 -11.37 20.29 36.41
C VAL A 308 -11.13 19.40 35.18
N PRO A 309 -10.41 19.87 34.15
CA PRO A 309 -10.17 19.08 32.95
C PRO A 309 -9.35 17.81 33.29
N GLU A 310 -10.02 16.66 33.27
CA GLU A 310 -9.41 15.34 33.47
C GLU A 310 -9.12 14.68 32.12
N ASN A 311 -8.12 13.79 32.07
CA ASN A 311 -7.87 12.97 30.90
C ASN A 311 -8.80 11.74 30.95
N PRO A 312 -9.77 11.61 30.02
CA PRO A 312 -10.68 10.48 30.01
C PRO A 312 -10.00 9.16 29.63
N LEU A 313 -8.79 9.20 29.05
CA LEU A 313 -8.05 8.04 28.58
C LEU A 313 -7.26 7.40 29.72
N LYS A 314 -7.68 6.20 30.13
CA LYS A 314 -7.12 5.46 31.26
C LYS A 314 -6.45 4.15 30.82
N PHE A 315 -7.14 3.35 30.01
CA PHE A 315 -6.67 2.05 29.57
C PHE A 315 -6.67 1.94 28.05
N LEU A 316 -5.56 1.56 27.46
CA LEU A 316 -5.51 1.13 26.07
C LEU A 316 -6.13 -0.27 25.97
N TYR A 317 -7.03 -0.46 25.01
CA TYR A 317 -7.67 -1.75 24.77
C TYR A 317 -6.63 -2.90 24.62
N PRO A 318 -6.86 -4.07 25.25
CA PRO A 318 -8.07 -4.42 26.01
C PRO A 318 -8.09 -3.93 27.47
N ASP A 319 -6.95 -3.83 28.14
CA ASP A 319 -6.84 -3.59 29.59
C ASP A 319 -5.45 -3.05 30.02
N ILE A 320 -4.71 -2.42 29.11
CA ILE A 320 -3.34 -1.96 29.36
C ILE A 320 -3.38 -0.53 29.91
N PRO A 321 -2.82 -0.23 31.10
CA PRO A 321 -2.73 1.15 31.59
C PRO A 321 -2.03 2.07 30.58
N LYS A 322 -2.61 3.24 30.32
CA LYS A 322 -2.10 4.20 29.31
C LYS A 322 -0.61 4.50 29.48
N ASP A 323 -0.17 4.76 30.71
CA ASP A 323 1.22 5.13 30.98
C ASP A 323 2.18 3.94 30.90
N GLU A 324 1.68 2.70 31.00
CA GLU A 324 2.47 1.50 30.71
C GLU A 324 2.70 1.36 29.19
N ALA A 325 1.66 1.59 28.38
CA ALA A 325 1.75 1.51 26.93
C ALA A 325 2.59 2.67 26.34
N PHE A 326 2.27 3.92 26.67
CA PHE A 326 2.85 5.10 26.03
C PHE A 326 3.98 5.75 26.82
N GLY A 327 4.23 5.35 28.07
CA GLY A 327 5.19 6.01 28.97
C GLY A 327 6.60 6.15 28.41
N ARG A 328 7.07 5.12 27.69
CA ARG A 328 8.40 5.12 27.05
C ARG A 328 8.50 6.05 25.85
N LEU A 329 7.36 6.45 25.28
CA LEU A 329 7.23 7.29 24.10
C LEU A 329 6.90 8.75 24.44
N TYR A 330 6.67 9.05 25.71
CA TYR A 330 6.45 10.42 26.17
C TYR A 330 7.73 11.23 26.03
N ASN A 331 7.61 12.44 25.51
CA ASN A 331 8.74 13.36 25.53
C ASN A 331 9.07 13.73 26.97
N SER A 332 10.36 13.63 27.33
CA SER A 332 10.95 14.14 28.56
C SER A 332 11.00 15.68 28.56
N GLN A 333 9.85 16.35 28.49
CA GLN A 333 9.76 17.73 28.97
C GLN A 333 9.07 17.70 30.34
N PRO A 334 9.73 18.17 31.41
CA PRO A 334 9.06 18.33 32.68
C PRO A 334 7.97 19.37 32.47
N SER A 335 6.73 18.99 32.76
CA SER A 335 5.65 19.94 32.96
C SER A 335 6.18 21.03 33.91
N LYS A 336 6.42 22.24 33.40
CA LYS A 336 6.64 23.41 34.24
C LYS A 336 5.33 23.65 34.98
N GLY A 337 5.15 22.94 36.09
CA GLY A 337 4.24 23.35 37.14
C GLY A 337 4.69 24.75 37.55
N VAL A 338 3.85 25.74 37.24
CA VAL A 338 3.98 27.07 37.79
C VAL A 338 3.82 26.90 39.31
N SER A 339 4.96 26.86 40.01
CA SER A 339 5.00 27.03 41.45
C SER A 339 4.79 28.52 41.71
N THR A 340 3.52 28.92 41.82
CA THR A 340 3.17 30.18 42.46
C THR A 340 3.61 30.11 43.93
N ARG A 341 4.60 30.93 44.27
CA ARG A 341 4.82 31.42 45.63
C ARG A 341 4.42 32.88 45.68
#